data_AF-A0A1I2CTW1-F1
#
_entry.id   AF-A0A1I2CTW1-F1
#
_cell.length_a   1.000
_cell.length_b   1.000
_cell.length_c   1.000
_cell.angle_alpha   90.00
_cell.angle_beta   90.00
_cell.angle_gamma   90.00
#
_symmetry.space_group_name_H-M   'P 1'
#
loop_
_entity.id
_entity.type
_entity.pdbx_description
1 polymer ?
#
loop_
_entity_poly.entity_id
_entity_poly.type
_entity_poly.pdbx_seq_one_letter_code
_entity_poly.pdbx_strand_id
1 'polypeptide(L)'
;MLHPTHEQHFMKKVKSAKNGRRPSRQVLQSLYAQMTMEYAVFEFNKKRLQRMIDEALDQENPDQFEELTAEYNALIEEYQDGKTITEQGYEIELDFKLQ
;
A
#
# COMPACT_ATOMS: atom_id res chain seq x y z
N MET A 1 -16.51 11.88 10.70
CA MET A 1 -16.17 12.99 9.78
C MET A 1 -14.83 12.65 9.15
N LEU A 2 -14.81 12.36 7.84
CA LEU A 2 -13.58 12.01 7.12
C LEU A 2 -12.68 13.25 7.02
N HIS A 3 -11.41 13.12 7.39
CA HIS A 3 -10.47 14.24 7.43
C HIS A 3 -10.22 14.79 6.00
N PRO A 4 -10.61 16.05 5.70
CA PRO A 4 -10.55 16.63 4.36
C PRO A 4 -9.13 16.84 3.82
N THR A 5 -8.09 16.68 4.65
CA THR A 5 -6.69 16.90 4.28
C THR A 5 -6.10 15.79 3.42
N HIS A 6 -6.45 14.52 3.66
CA HIS A 6 -5.91 13.40 2.85
C HIS A 6 -6.53 13.34 1.46
N GLU A 7 -7.85 13.56 1.34
CA GLU A 7 -8.56 13.54 0.07
C GLU A 7 -8.09 14.71 -0.85
N GLN A 8 -7.85 15.90 -0.30
CA GLN A 8 -7.36 17.04 -1.09
C GLN A 8 -5.91 16.86 -1.58
N HIS A 9 -5.04 16.26 -0.79
CA HIS A 9 -3.69 15.90 -1.24
C HIS A 9 -3.72 14.78 -2.28
N PHE A 10 -4.59 13.79 -2.08
CA PHE A 10 -4.86 12.71 -3.02
C PHE A 10 -5.31 13.23 -4.40
N MET A 11 -6.25 14.18 -4.41
CA MET A 11 -6.75 14.82 -5.63
C MET A 11 -5.68 15.49 -6.49
N LYS A 12 -4.56 15.91 -5.90
CA LYS A 12 -3.43 16.52 -6.64
C LYS A 12 -2.52 15.48 -7.30
N LYS A 13 -2.51 14.24 -6.82
CA LYS A 13 -1.68 13.15 -7.34
C LYS A 13 -2.33 12.37 -8.48
N VAL A 14 -3.64 12.51 -8.69
CA VAL A 14 -4.36 11.82 -9.77
C VAL A 14 -3.93 12.36 -11.13
N LYS A 15 -3.20 11.53 -11.89
CA LYS A 15 -2.84 11.83 -13.28
C LYS A 15 -4.00 11.40 -14.19
N SER A 16 -4.35 12.26 -15.15
CA SER A 16 -5.36 11.96 -16.16
C SER A 16 -4.66 11.55 -17.45
N ALA A 17 -4.89 10.31 -17.91
CA ALA A 17 -4.49 9.92 -19.26
C ALA A 17 -5.45 10.47 -20.33
N LYS A 18 -6.60 11.03 -19.92
CA LYS A 18 -7.64 11.58 -20.83
C LYS A 18 -7.68 13.10 -20.79
N ASN A 19 -6.76 13.73 -21.53
CA ASN A 19 -6.86 15.11 -22.06
C ASN A 19 -7.39 16.17 -21.07
N GLY A 20 -6.94 16.16 -19.81
CA GLY A 20 -7.22 17.22 -18.84
C GLY A 20 -8.66 17.29 -18.30
N ARG A 21 -9.51 16.28 -18.54
CA ARG A 21 -10.83 16.21 -17.87
C ARG A 21 -10.65 15.81 -16.41
N ARG A 22 -11.45 16.43 -15.52
CA ARG A 22 -11.48 16.08 -14.10
C ARG A 22 -12.19 14.73 -13.91
N PRO A 23 -11.66 13.84 -13.06
CA PRO A 23 -12.31 12.57 -12.73
C PRO A 23 -13.66 12.82 -12.05
N SER A 24 -14.61 11.89 -12.25
CA SER A 24 -15.89 11.92 -11.55
C SER A 24 -15.69 11.59 -10.08
N ARG A 25 -16.65 11.98 -9.22
CA ARG A 25 -16.61 11.64 -7.79
C ARG A 25 -16.53 10.12 -7.55
N GLN A 26 -17.22 9.32 -8.36
CA GLN A 26 -17.20 7.86 -8.25
C GLN A 26 -15.80 7.29 -8.54
N VAL A 27 -15.13 7.78 -9.58
CA VAL A 27 -13.76 7.38 -9.93
C VAL A 27 -12.80 7.72 -8.79
N LEU A 28 -12.92 8.93 -8.23
CA LEU A 28 -12.09 9.37 -7.11
C LEU A 28 -12.31 8.52 -5.86
N GLN A 29 -13.56 8.20 -5.54
CA GLN A 29 -13.88 7.34 -4.40
C GLN A 29 -13.38 5.90 -4.62
N SER A 30 -13.47 5.36 -5.84
CA SER A 30 -12.90 4.05 -6.19
C SER A 30 -11.40 4.04 -5.97
N LEU A 31 -10.69 5.00 -6.58
CA LEU A 31 -9.23 5.13 -6.43
C LEU A 31 -8.81 5.34 -4.97
N TYR A 32 -9.58 6.13 -4.21
CA TYR A 32 -9.29 6.35 -2.79
C TYR A 32 -9.50 5.07 -1.97
N ALA A 33 -10.55 4.30 -2.24
CA ALA A 33 -10.81 3.03 -1.59
C ALA A 33 -9.71 2.01 -1.92
N GLN A 34 -9.30 1.90 -3.19
CA GLN A 34 -8.20 1.05 -3.63
C GLN A 34 -6.90 1.44 -2.93
N MET A 35 -6.52 2.72 -2.95
CA MET A 35 -5.35 3.22 -2.23
C MET A 35 -5.39 2.86 -0.74
N THR A 36 -6.53 3.10 -0.09
CA THR A 36 -6.69 2.81 1.34
C THR A 36 -6.52 1.31 1.62
N MET A 37 -7.05 0.46 0.75
CA MET A 37 -6.94 -0.98 0.85
C MET A 37 -5.49 -1.44 0.67
N GLU A 38 -4.79 -0.95 -0.36
CA GLU A 38 -3.38 -1.28 -0.60
C GLU A 38 -2.49 -0.92 0.61
N TYR A 39 -2.66 0.29 1.16
CA TYR A 39 -1.93 0.68 2.37
C TYR A 39 -2.27 -0.19 3.58
N ALA A 40 -3.56 -0.51 3.77
CA ALA A 40 -3.98 -1.35 4.88
C ALA A 40 -3.42 -2.78 4.78
N VAL A 41 -3.42 -3.36 3.58
CA VAL A 41 -2.88 -4.70 3.31
C VAL A 41 -1.38 -4.73 3.56
N PHE A 42 -0.63 -3.77 3.01
CA PHE A 42 0.81 -3.68 3.22
C PHE A 42 1.16 -3.55 4.72
N GLU A 43 0.55 -2.59 5.42
CA GLU A 43 0.83 -2.35 6.84
C GLU A 43 0.44 -3.53 7.73
N PHE A 44 -0.68 -4.18 7.44
CA PHE A 44 -1.12 -5.36 8.17
C PHE A 44 -0.13 -6.51 8.00
N ASN A 45 0.25 -6.83 6.76
CA ASN A 45 1.17 -7.92 6.48
C ASN A 45 2.57 -7.65 7.04
N LYS A 46 3.08 -6.42 6.89
CA LYS A 46 4.36 -5.98 7.48
C LYS A 46 4.38 -6.24 8.98
N LYS A 47 3.37 -5.75 9.72
CA LYS A 47 3.28 -5.92 11.18
C LYS A 47 3.05 -7.36 11.60
N ARG A 48 2.27 -8.12 10.83
CA ARG A 48 2.03 -9.55 11.10
C ARG A 48 3.34 -10.33 11.02
N LEU A 49 4.10 -10.15 9.94
CA LEU A 49 5.38 -10.83 9.73
C LEU A 49 6.41 -10.42 10.79
N GLN A 50 6.52 -9.13 11.10
CA GLN A 50 7.41 -8.65 12.18
C GLN A 50 7.11 -9.33 13.52
N ARG A 51 5.83 -9.40 13.91
CA ARG A 51 5.44 -10.09 15.14
C ARG A 51 5.80 -11.58 15.12
N MET A 52 5.54 -12.27 14.01
CA MET A 52 5.85 -13.69 13.90
C MET A 52 7.36 -13.96 13.92
N ILE A 53 8.16 -13.06 13.35
CA ILE A 53 9.62 -13.10 13.40
C ILE A 53 10.09 -12.95 14.85
N ASP A 54 9.56 -11.97 15.59
CA ASP A 54 9.87 -11.78 17.00
C ASP A 54 9.49 -13.03 17.82
N GLU A 55 8.31 -13.62 17.56
CA GLU A 55 7.87 -14.87 18.19
C GLU A 55 8.79 -16.06 17.87
N ALA A 56 9.32 -16.15 16.65
CA ALA A 56 10.26 -17.21 16.26
C ALA A 56 11.63 -17.05 16.96
N LEU A 57 12.08 -15.80 17.17
CA LEU A 57 13.28 -15.50 17.95
C LEU A 57 13.09 -15.89 19.43
N ASP A 58 11.96 -15.54 20.03
CA ASP A 58 11.63 -15.91 21.43
C ASP A 58 11.58 -17.43 21.64
N GLN A 59 11.23 -18.18 20.59
CA GLN A 59 11.14 -19.64 20.59
C GLN A 59 12.46 -20.34 20.21
N GLU A 60 13.52 -19.58 19.91
CA GLU A 60 14.80 -20.08 19.40
C GLU A 60 14.60 -21.01 18.17
N ASN A 61 13.65 -20.69 17.29
CA ASN A 61 13.32 -21.49 16.11
C ASN A 61 13.94 -20.88 14.84
N PRO A 62 15.17 -21.29 14.45
CA PRO A 62 15.90 -20.69 13.33
C PRO A 62 15.23 -20.95 11.98
N ASP A 63 14.64 -22.12 11.77
CA ASP A 63 14.00 -22.48 10.51
C ASP A 63 12.79 -21.58 10.24
N GLN A 64 11.96 -21.38 11.27
CA GLN A 64 10.79 -20.51 11.18
C GLN A 64 11.19 -19.04 11.05
N PHE A 65 12.24 -18.61 11.74
CA PHE A 65 12.78 -17.26 11.59
C PHE A 65 13.23 -16.99 10.14
N GLU A 66 13.96 -17.93 9.54
CA GLU A 66 14.46 -17.80 8.16
C GLU A 66 13.31 -17.72 7.15
N GLU A 67 12.31 -18.60 7.27
CA GLU A 67 11.12 -18.59 6.41
C GLU A 67 10.35 -17.26 6.50
N LEU A 68 10.06 -16.80 7.72
CA LEU A 68 9.31 -15.56 7.93
C LEU A 68 10.10 -14.31 7.50
N THR A 69 11.42 -14.33 7.67
CA THR A 69 12.30 -13.25 7.20
C THR A 69 12.33 -13.20 5.67
N ALA A 70 12.34 -14.36 5.00
CA ALA A 70 12.24 -14.43 3.55
C ALA A 70 10.88 -13.88 3.05
N GLU A 71 9.76 -14.25 3.69
CA GLU A 71 8.44 -13.69 3.39
C GLU A 71 8.40 -12.16 3.60
N TYR A 72 8.99 -11.67 4.70
CA TYR A 72 9.07 -10.23 4.96
C TYR A 72 9.86 -9.51 3.87
N ASN A 73 11.02 -10.03 3.49
CA ASN A 73 11.84 -9.43 2.45
C ASN A 73 11.12 -9.42 1.09
N ALA A 74 10.43 -10.52 0.74
CA ALA A 74 9.62 -10.58 -0.47
C ALA A 74 8.49 -9.54 -0.47
N LEU A 75 7.83 -9.33 0.68
CA LEU A 75 6.84 -8.26 0.83
C LEU A 75 7.45 -6.88 0.63
N ILE A 76 8.64 -6.63 1.19
CA ILE A 76 9.33 -5.34 1.01
C ILE A 76 9.71 -5.14 -0.47
N GLU A 77 10.24 -6.17 -1.13
CA GLU A 77 10.60 -6.13 -2.55
C GLU A 77 9.39 -5.88 -3.45
N GLU A 78 8.24 -6.52 -3.18
CA GLU A 78 7.00 -6.32 -3.96
C GLU A 78 6.52 -4.86 -3.93
N TYR A 79 6.73 -4.16 -2.81
CA TYR A 79 6.22 -2.79 -2.61
C TYR A 79 7.30 -1.71 -2.73
N GLN A 80 8.57 -2.08 -2.99
CA GLN A 80 9.70 -1.13 -2.96
C GLN A 80 9.61 -0.05 -4.05
N ASP A 81 9.13 -0.44 -5.23
CA ASP A 81 9.00 0.44 -6.40
C ASP A 81 7.65 1.18 -6.42
N GLY A 82 6.85 1.01 -5.37
CA GLY A 82 5.48 1.49 -5.31
C GLY A 82 4.51 0.66 -6.15
N LYS A 83 3.26 1.11 -6.20
CA LYS A 83 2.21 0.49 -7.03
C LYS A 83 1.44 1.56 -7.79
N THR A 84 1.07 1.27 -9.03
CA THR A 84 0.17 2.12 -9.80
C THR A 84 -1.22 1.53 -9.81
N ILE A 85 -2.19 2.26 -9.26
CA ILE A 85 -3.61 1.91 -9.37
C ILE A 85 -4.27 2.73 -10.47
N THR A 86 -5.22 2.13 -11.19
CA THR A 86 -5.88 2.76 -12.34
C THR A 86 -7.39 2.56 -12.29
N GLU A 87 -8.13 3.59 -12.70
CA GLU A 87 -9.59 3.57 -12.79
C GLU A 87 -10.04 4.45 -13.95
N GLN A 88 -10.73 3.86 -14.94
CA GLN A 88 -11.35 4.58 -16.08
C GLN A 88 -10.41 5.50 -16.89
N GLY A 89 -9.09 5.23 -16.86
CA GLY A 89 -8.05 6.04 -17.51
C GLY A 89 -7.47 7.15 -16.64
N TYR A 90 -7.68 7.07 -15.33
CA TYR A 90 -6.99 7.87 -14.32
C TYR A 90 -6.05 6.96 -13.53
N GLU A 91 -4.89 7.48 -13.17
CA GLU A 91 -3.83 6.69 -12.54
C GLU A 91 -3.27 7.41 -11.32
N ILE A 92 -2.87 6.62 -10.33
CA ILE A 92 -2.22 7.10 -9.12
C ILE A 92 -1.05 6.18 -8.80
N GLU A 93 0.12 6.79 -8.62
CA GLU A 93 1.31 6.14 -8.08
C GLU A 93 1.24 6.18 -6.54
N LEU A 94 1.37 5.02 -5.93
CA LEU A 94 1.39 4.79 -4.50
C LEU A 94 2.80 4.48 -4.04
N ASP A 95 3.29 5.27 -3.09
CA ASP A 95 4.57 5.06 -2.44
C ASP A 95 4.33 4.44 -1.06
N PHE A 96 5.09 3.39 -0.70
CA PHE A 96 4.97 2.72 0.58
C PHE A 96 6.17 3.03 1.48
N LYS A 97 5.93 3.25 2.77
CA LYS A 97 6.99 3.53 3.73
C LYS A 97 7.63 2.22 4.19
N LEU A 98 8.84 1.96 3.72
CA LEU A 98 9.58 0.76 4.07
C LEU A 98 10.28 0.87 5.44
N GLN A 99 10.50 2.09 5.94
CA GLN A 99 11.15 2.42 7.23
C GLN A 99 10.41 1.91 8.47
#